data_AF-A0A6V7IC55-F1
#
_entry.id   AF-A0A6V7IC55-F1
#
_cell.length_a   1.000
_cell.length_b   1.000
_cell.length_c   1.000
_cell.angle_alpha   90.00
_cell.angle_beta   90.00
_cell.angle_gamma   90.00
#
_symmetry.space_group_name_H-M   'P 1'
#
loop_
_entity.id
_entity.type
_entity.pdbx_description
1 polymer ?
#
loop_
_entity_poly.entity_id
_entity_poly.type
_entity_poly.pdbx_seq_one_letter_code
_entity_poly.pdbx_strand_id
1 'polypeptide(L)' 'EASLDISNIDSIEEDENEEESSETGIMIAVCPYTAETHESMNLIEGERVYII' A
#
# COMPACT_ATOMS: atom_id res chain seq x y z
N GLU A 1 7.49 3.88 -24.64
CA GLU A 1 6.08 4.35 -24.67
C GLU A 1 5.21 3.23 -24.17
N ALA A 2 4.30 3.48 -23.23
CA ALA A 2 3.29 2.53 -22.83
C ALA A 2 1.98 3.31 -22.68
N SER A 3 1.04 3.05 -23.59
CA SER A 3 -0.31 3.58 -23.56
C SER A 3 -1.21 2.50 -22.98
N LEU A 4 -1.94 2.83 -21.91
CA LEU A 4 -2.94 1.96 -21.32
C LEU A 4 -4.31 2.38 -21.85
N ASP A 5 -4.86 1.55 -22.74
CA ASP A 5 -6.19 1.72 -23.34
C ASP A 5 -7.22 1.18 -22.34
N ILE A 6 -8.10 2.06 -21.82
CA ILE A 6 -9.16 1.71 -20.86
C ILE A 6 -10.50 1.88 -21.57
N SER A 7 -10.78 0.98 -22.50
CA SER A 7 -12.10 0.83 -23.11
C SER A 7 -12.76 -0.41 -22.49
N ASN A 8 -13.47 -0.19 -21.39
CA ASN A 8 -14.58 -0.98 -20.83
C ASN A 8 -14.54 -0.93 -19.30
N ILE A 9 -15.11 0.12 -18.72
CA ILE A 9 -15.56 0.09 -17.33
C ILE A 9 -17.04 0.52 -17.33
N ASP A 10 -17.86 -0.31 -17.97
CA ASP A 10 -19.29 -0.28 -17.76
C ASP A 10 -19.65 -1.43 -16.83
N SER A 11 -20.29 -1.06 -15.72
CA SER A 11 -21.03 -1.92 -14.79
C SER A 11 -20.22 -2.67 -13.73
N ILE A 12 -19.87 -1.96 -12.64
CA ILE A 12 -19.84 -2.57 -11.30
C ILE A 12 -20.89 -1.83 -10.46
N GLU A 13 -21.95 -2.57 -10.14
CA GLU A 13 -23.09 -2.14 -9.33
C GLU A 13 -22.64 -1.89 -7.87
N GLU A 14 -23.21 -0.84 -7.27
CA GLU A 14 -22.92 -0.37 -5.91
C GLU A 14 -23.38 -1.40 -4.86
N ASP A 15 -22.42 -2.07 -4.21
CA ASP A 15 -22.67 -2.84 -2.98
C ASP A 15 -22.33 -1.94 -1.78
N GLU A 16 -23.38 -1.27 -1.27
CA GLU A 16 -23.34 -0.45 -0.08
C GLU A 16 -23.19 -1.34 1.16
N ASN A 17 -21.99 -1.81 1.53
CA ASN A 17 -21.58 -2.24 2.89
C ASN A 17 -20.13 -2.80 2.93
N GLU A 18 -19.15 -2.09 2.38
CA GLU A 18 -17.75 -2.28 2.80
C GLU A 18 -17.32 -1.04 3.59
N GLU A 19 -17.09 -1.21 4.90
CA GLU A 19 -16.34 -0.23 5.69
C GLU A 19 -14.99 -0.04 4.99
N GLU A 20 -14.90 1.02 4.19
CA GLU A 20 -13.66 1.53 3.63
C GLU A 20 -12.81 2.05 4.79
N SER A 21 -12.22 1.12 5.57
CA SER A 21 -11.03 1.37 6.34
C SER A 21 -9.94 1.64 5.32
N SER A 22 -9.91 2.87 4.82
CA SER A 22 -8.83 3.38 4.01
C SER A 22 -7.54 3.18 4.82
N GLU A 23 -6.80 2.11 4.52
CA GLU A 23 -5.45 1.85 5.04
C GLU A 23 -4.44 2.89 4.50
N THR A 24 -4.88 4.13 4.32
CA THR A 24 -4.02 5.29 4.10
C THR A 24 -3.06 5.41 5.27
N GLY A 25 -1.83 4.94 5.07
CA GLY A 25 -0.77 4.96 6.07
C GLY A 25 -0.04 3.63 6.25
N ILE A 26 -0.53 2.53 5.70
CA ILE A 26 0.16 1.23 5.78
C ILE A 26 1.01 1.00 4.52
N MET A 27 2.31 0.81 4.71
CA MET A 27 3.24 0.42 3.66
C MET A 27 3.82 -0.96 3.95
N ILE A 28 4.27 -1.65 2.90
CA ILE A 28 4.96 -2.94 3.02
C ILE A 28 6.44 -2.73 2.68
N ALA A 29 7.33 -3.18 3.56
CA ALA A 29 8.76 -3.17 3.32
C ALA A 29 9.13 -4.13 2.17
N VAL A 30 9.68 -3.60 1.08
CA VAL A 30 10.05 -4.39 -0.12
C VAL A 30 11.43 -5.05 -0.02
N CYS A 31 12.22 -4.68 0.98
CA CYS A 31 13.54 -5.25 1.27
C CYS A 31 13.88 -5.05 2.77
N PRO A 32 14.79 -5.84 3.33
CA PRO A 32 15.22 -5.65 4.70
C PRO A 32 16.09 -4.39 4.82
N TYR A 33 15.97 -3.68 5.94
CA TYR A 33 16.81 -2.53 6.28
C TYR A 33 17.37 -2.67 7.70
N THR A 34 18.66 -2.39 7.86
CA THR A 34 19.31 -2.32 9.18
C THR A 34 19.60 -0.86 9.50
N ALA A 35 19.06 -0.37 10.61
CA ALA A 35 19.22 0.99 11.07
C ALA A 35 20.68 1.33 11.39
N GLU A 36 21.14 2.47 10.88
CA GLU A 36 22.50 2.97 11.10
C GLU A 36 22.58 3.88 12.34
N THR A 37 21.45 4.41 12.78
CA THR A 37 21.34 5.33 13.94
C THR A 37 20.24 4.87 14.89
N HIS A 38 20.31 5.34 16.15
CA HIS A 38 19.28 5.05 17.17
C HIS A 38 17.92 5.68 16.88
N GLU A 39 17.84 6.60 15.93
CA GLU A 39 16.59 7.27 15.52
C GLU A 39 15.87 6.50 14.40
N SER A 40 16.54 5.54 13.77
CA SER A 40 15.99 4.72 12.69
C SER A 40 15.53 3.36 13.19
N MET A 41 14.58 2.74 12.49
CA MET A 41 14.03 1.42 12.81
C MET A 41 14.51 0.38 11.78
N ASN A 42 14.80 -0.85 12.25
CA ASN A 42 15.05 -1.97 11.36
C ASN A 42 13.76 -2.39 10.65
N LEU A 43 13.85 -2.78 9.38
CA LEU A 43 12.73 -3.32 8.61
C LEU A 43 13.01 -4.74 8.15
N ILE A 44 11.99 -5.58 8.16
CA ILE A 44 12.02 -6.93 7.60
C ILE A 44 11.28 -6.93 6.27
N GLU A 45 11.79 -7.65 5.26
CA GLU A 45 11.08 -7.80 3.99
C GLU A 45 9.69 -8.41 4.18
N GLY A 46 8.67 -7.76 3.62
CA GLY A 46 7.26 -8.11 3.78
C GLY A 46 6.57 -7.54 5.03
N GLU A 47 7.29 -6.82 5.88
CA GLU A 47 6.73 -6.21 7.09
C GLU A 47 5.77 -5.06 6.75
N ARG A 48 4.58 -5.06 7.38
CA ARG A 48 3.62 -3.96 7.29
C ARG A 48 3.98 -2.90 8.32
N VAL A 49 4.29 -1.70 7.87
CA VAL A 49 4.62 -0.56 8.71
C VAL A 49 3.60 0.55 8.55
N TYR A 50 3.33 1.25 9.64
CA TYR A 50 2.45 2.41 9.65
C TYR A 50 3.29 3.69 9.60
N ILE A 51 2.97 4.60 8.69
CA ILE A 51 3.59 5.92 8.59
C ILE A 51 2.77 6.90 9.43
N ILE A 52 3.46 7.53 10.40
CA ILE A 52 2.92 8.51 11.36
C ILE A 52 3.36 9.92 10.95
#